data_AF-A0AA95SA55-F1
#
_entry.id   AF-A0AA95SA55-F1
#
_cell.length_a   1.000
_cell.length_b   1.000
_cell.length_c   1.000
_cell.angle_alpha   90.00
_cell.angle_beta   90.00
_cell.angle_gamma   90.00
#
_symmetry.space_group_name_H-M   'P 1'
#
loop_
_entity.id
_entity.type
_entity.pdbx_description
1 polymer ?
#
loop_
_entity_poly.entity_id
_entity_poly.type
_entity_poly.pdbx_seq_one_letter_code
_entity_poly.pdbx_strand_id
1 'polypeptide(L)'
;MKIWQLSCQCEKYEILSFMNDEDSDLFRENFRGVPMKETWIPIQVGTYKEGNESDYPDGLLSPPVFSEKAVHVLGGLLQGKAELLPLYSTKYKKYYAINVVNVLDCIDGENSEVKRYRTGSIMKYKKYAFVQQAIKGQDIFKIVDHEEKKIKKTSVFVSDLFRNKVLNSGLKGFDFIEVWDFEKAATGEEEGLNPYLVDTSFGTTYTFEEASDLVMNKNKTIACDKWAMRMDENKELQVGQLQEDGSYLWLNPIYYPPIFLRMKWKVL
;
A
#
# COMPACT_ATOMS: atom_id res chain seq x y z
N MET A 1 -18.28 10.29 8.52
CA MET A 1 -17.20 9.44 9.13
C MET A 1 -16.51 8.70 8.00
N LYS A 2 -15.19 8.80 7.89
CA LYS A 2 -14.43 8.19 6.81
C LYS A 2 -13.42 7.17 7.31
N ILE A 3 -13.09 6.24 6.43
CA ILE A 3 -12.01 5.27 6.62
C ILE A 3 -10.96 5.48 5.54
N TRP A 4 -9.71 5.45 5.97
CA TRP A 4 -8.56 5.69 5.12
C TRP A 4 -7.67 4.46 5.11
N GLN A 5 -7.24 4.01 3.94
CA GLN A 5 -6.14 3.07 3.85
C GLN A 5 -4.83 3.85 4.07
N LEU A 6 -4.06 3.40 5.06
CA LEU A 6 -2.78 3.97 5.43
C LEU A 6 -1.70 3.52 4.43
N SER A 7 -0.89 4.46 3.94
CA SER A 7 0.26 4.21 3.08
C SER A 7 1.42 5.14 3.46
N CYS A 8 2.61 4.86 2.95
CA CYS A 8 3.73 5.79 2.99
C CYS A 8 3.91 6.53 1.67
N GLN A 9 4.57 7.69 1.71
CA GLN A 9 4.98 8.46 0.53
C GLN A 9 6.25 7.83 -0.07
N CYS A 10 6.05 6.93 -1.04
CA CYS A 10 7.14 6.24 -1.73
C CYS A 10 8.07 7.24 -2.45
N GLU A 11 9.36 6.89 -2.56
CA GLU A 11 10.39 7.56 -3.37
C GLU A 11 10.80 8.99 -3.00
N LYS A 12 10.00 9.70 -2.19
CA LYS A 12 10.27 11.08 -1.72
C LYS A 12 11.27 11.14 -0.55
N TYR A 13 11.36 10.05 0.21
CA TYR A 13 12.18 9.95 1.42
C TYR A 13 13.14 8.76 1.34
N GLU A 14 13.90 8.54 2.40
CA GLU A 14 14.73 7.35 2.57
C GLU A 14 13.91 6.06 2.42
N ILE A 15 14.51 5.05 1.78
CA ILE A 15 13.94 3.71 1.64
C ILE A 15 14.80 2.76 2.45
N LEU A 16 14.18 2.05 3.40
CA LEU A 16 14.83 1.06 4.23
C LEU A 16 14.97 -0.28 3.50
N SER A 17 15.93 -1.09 3.93
CA SER A 17 16.09 -2.47 3.45
C SER A 17 16.35 -3.43 4.59
N PHE A 18 16.00 -4.70 4.36
CA PHE A 18 16.50 -5.79 5.18
C PHE A 18 18.00 -6.00 4.94
N MET A 19 18.68 -6.51 5.97
CA MET A 19 20.09 -6.87 5.90
C MET A 19 20.30 -8.32 5.43
N ASN A 20 19.24 -9.15 5.51
CA ASN A 20 19.23 -10.56 5.13
C ASN A 20 17.81 -11.00 4.70
N ASP A 21 17.72 -12.17 4.08
CA ASP A 21 16.44 -12.70 3.59
C ASP A 21 15.54 -13.26 4.69
N GLU A 22 16.11 -13.75 5.80
CA GLU A 22 15.33 -14.30 6.94
C GLU A 22 14.41 -13.23 7.55
N ASP A 23 14.93 -12.02 7.76
CA ASP A 23 14.16 -10.87 8.25
C ASP A 23 13.08 -10.45 7.23
N SER A 24 13.41 -10.49 5.94
CA SER A 24 12.46 -10.19 4.84
C SER A 24 11.30 -11.18 4.82
N ASP A 25 11.59 -12.47 5.00
CA ASP A 25 10.59 -13.53 5.04
C ASP A 25 9.72 -13.44 6.31
N LEU A 26 10.31 -13.16 7.47
CA LEU A 26 9.58 -12.87 8.71
C LEU A 26 8.54 -11.76 8.48
N PHE A 27 8.95 -10.65 7.86
CA PHE A 27 8.04 -9.54 7.56
C PHE A 27 6.98 -9.89 6.52
N ARG A 28 7.32 -10.70 5.52
CA ARG A 28 6.37 -11.14 4.50
C ARG A 28 5.29 -12.05 5.08
N GLU A 29 5.63 -12.85 6.07
CA GLU A 29 4.80 -13.95 6.54
C GLU A 29 4.03 -13.65 7.83
N ASN A 30 4.60 -12.92 8.79
CA ASN A 30 4.14 -13.01 10.18
C ASN A 30 3.27 -11.85 10.67
N PHE A 31 3.23 -10.70 10.00
CA PHE A 31 2.39 -9.55 10.37
C PHE A 31 0.90 -9.79 10.03
N ARG A 32 0.31 -10.82 10.64
CA ARG A 32 -1.07 -11.28 10.44
C ARG A 32 -1.99 -10.91 11.61
N GLY A 33 -1.62 -9.87 12.37
CA GLY A 33 -2.39 -9.42 13.53
C GLY A 33 -2.34 -10.35 14.73
N VAL A 34 -1.34 -11.23 14.76
CA VAL A 34 -1.02 -12.05 15.94
C VAL A 34 0.09 -11.31 16.71
N PRO A 35 0.00 -11.21 18.05
CA PRO A 35 1.07 -10.67 18.88
C PRO A 35 2.41 -11.37 18.64
N MET A 36 3.48 -10.59 18.57
CA MET A 36 4.84 -11.07 18.34
C MET A 36 5.84 -10.53 19.38
N LYS A 37 5.40 -9.63 20.28
CA LYS A 37 6.31 -8.92 21.19
C LYS A 37 7.15 -9.84 22.08
N GLU A 38 6.61 -10.97 22.53
CA GLU A 38 7.32 -11.90 23.42
C GLU A 38 8.47 -12.64 22.73
N THR A 39 8.35 -12.86 21.42
CA THR A 39 9.35 -13.57 20.62
C THR A 39 10.14 -12.62 19.71
N TRP A 40 9.89 -11.32 19.80
CA TRP A 40 10.52 -10.33 18.92
C TRP A 40 11.97 -10.09 19.30
N ILE A 41 12.86 -10.42 18.39
CA ILE A 41 14.27 -10.03 18.46
C ILE A 41 14.40 -8.78 17.58
N PRO A 42 14.94 -7.66 18.10
CA PRO A 42 15.09 -6.44 17.32
C PRO A 42 15.90 -6.67 16.03
N ILE A 43 15.36 -6.22 14.91
CA ILE A 43 15.93 -6.43 13.58
C ILE A 43 16.75 -5.21 13.16
N GLN A 44 17.93 -5.46 12.59
CA GLN A 44 18.74 -4.42 12.00
C GLN A 44 18.28 -4.14 10.56
N VAL A 45 18.12 -2.87 10.22
CA VAL A 45 17.67 -2.42 8.90
C VAL A 45 18.67 -1.44 8.29
N GLY A 46 18.92 -1.62 7.01
CA GLY A 46 19.78 -0.75 6.20
C GLY A 46 18.98 0.34 5.50
N THR A 47 19.68 1.08 4.63
CA THR A 47 19.10 2.07 3.73
C THR A 47 19.37 1.62 2.31
N TYR A 48 18.32 1.28 1.56
CA TYR A 48 18.40 0.96 0.14
C TYR A 48 18.65 2.21 -0.70
N LYS A 49 17.92 3.28 -0.40
CA LYS A 49 18.00 4.57 -1.10
C LYS A 49 18.09 5.70 -0.09
N GLU A 50 19.14 6.50 -0.24
CA GLU A 50 19.34 7.73 0.52
C GLU A 50 18.29 8.78 0.17
N GLY A 51 17.89 9.59 1.16
CA GLY A 51 16.87 10.60 1.00
C GLY A 51 16.60 11.37 2.29
N ASN A 52 15.66 12.31 2.22
CA ASN A 52 15.18 12.99 3.42
C ASN A 52 14.56 11.99 4.39
N GLU A 53 14.69 12.27 5.68
CA GLU A 53 14.10 11.42 6.71
C GLU A 53 12.58 11.58 6.75
N SER A 54 11.90 10.49 7.12
CA SER A 54 10.46 10.50 7.32
C SER A 54 10.05 9.77 8.58
N ASP A 55 8.83 10.07 9.03
CA ASP A 55 8.22 9.43 10.19
C ASP A 55 7.49 8.12 9.83
N TYR A 56 7.36 7.83 8.52
CA TYR A 56 6.88 6.57 7.97
C TYR A 56 7.65 6.21 6.68
N PRO A 57 8.88 5.64 6.78
CA PRO A 57 9.67 5.25 5.63
C PRO A 57 9.12 3.99 4.92
N ASP A 58 9.45 3.87 3.63
CA ASP A 58 9.11 2.70 2.80
C ASP A 58 10.21 1.62 2.85
N GLY A 59 9.92 0.42 2.33
CA GLY A 59 10.91 -0.59 1.97
C GLY A 59 10.85 -1.91 2.75
N LEU A 60 10.13 -1.97 3.88
CA LEU A 60 10.07 -3.16 4.76
C LEU A 60 8.79 -3.98 4.61
N LEU A 61 8.25 -4.08 3.39
CA LEU A 61 7.14 -4.95 3.02
C LEU A 61 5.80 -4.64 3.72
N SER A 62 5.40 -5.43 4.74
CA SER A 62 4.00 -5.61 5.10
C SER A 62 3.47 -4.75 6.26
N PRO A 63 4.20 -4.50 7.36
CA PRO A 63 3.74 -3.59 8.41
C PRO A 63 4.10 -2.13 8.09
N PRO A 64 3.33 -1.17 8.61
CA PRO A 64 3.82 0.20 8.74
C PRO A 64 5.08 0.24 9.60
N VAL A 65 5.99 1.16 9.29
CA VAL A 65 7.22 1.38 10.05
C VAL A 65 7.23 2.83 10.48
N PHE A 66 7.25 3.10 11.77
CA PHE A 66 7.21 4.47 12.28
C PHE A 66 8.50 4.87 12.97
N SER A 67 8.86 6.15 12.84
CA SER A 67 9.91 6.75 13.67
C SER A 67 9.48 6.78 15.14
N GLU A 68 10.46 6.90 16.05
CA GLU A 68 10.18 7.13 17.48
C GLU A 68 9.27 8.35 17.71
N LYS A 69 9.43 9.41 16.91
CA LYS A 69 8.58 10.59 16.95
C LYS A 69 7.13 10.27 16.59
N ALA A 70 6.88 9.55 15.49
CA ALA A 70 5.53 9.14 15.11
C ALA A 70 4.88 8.26 16.18
N VAL A 71 5.62 7.29 16.73
CA VAL A 71 5.14 6.44 17.82
C VAL A 71 4.75 7.26 19.04
N HIS A 72 5.54 8.27 19.42
CA HIS A 72 5.20 9.14 20.55
C HIS A 72 3.91 9.94 20.29
N VAL A 73 3.78 10.54 19.10
CA VAL A 73 2.61 11.36 18.72
C VAL A 73 1.33 10.52 18.61
N LEU A 74 1.45 9.29 18.09
CA LEU A 74 0.33 8.40 17.78
C LEU A 74 0.06 7.36 18.87
N GLY A 75 0.87 7.32 19.93
CA GLY A 75 0.87 6.23 20.92
C GLY A 75 -0.50 5.95 21.53
N GLY A 76 -1.27 6.99 21.84
CA GLY A 76 -2.64 6.83 22.37
C GLY A 76 -3.61 6.15 21.40
N LEU A 77 -3.43 6.33 20.09
CA LEU A 77 -4.25 5.68 19.05
C LEU A 77 -3.78 4.27 18.71
N LEU A 78 -2.51 3.96 18.99
CA LEU A 78 -1.92 2.63 18.82
C LEU A 78 -2.16 1.72 20.02
N GLN A 79 -2.35 2.31 21.21
CA GLN A 79 -2.49 1.58 22.47
C GLN A 79 -3.59 0.52 22.41
N GLY A 80 -3.23 -0.73 22.73
CA GLY A 80 -4.13 -1.88 22.70
C GLY A 80 -4.54 -2.35 21.29
N LYS A 81 -4.16 -1.62 20.23
CA LYS A 81 -4.51 -1.94 18.84
C LYS A 81 -3.31 -2.39 18.01
N ALA A 82 -2.09 -2.01 18.42
CA ALA A 82 -0.85 -2.40 17.77
C ALA A 82 0.29 -2.62 18.77
N GLU A 83 1.22 -3.50 18.40
CA GLU A 83 2.50 -3.65 19.08
C GLU A 83 3.58 -2.84 18.36
N LEU A 84 4.49 -2.29 19.15
CA LEU A 84 5.63 -1.52 18.69
C LEU A 84 6.86 -2.43 18.72
N LEU A 85 7.24 -2.98 17.56
CA LEU A 85 8.32 -3.93 17.45
C LEU A 85 9.61 -3.20 17.03
N PRO A 86 10.62 -3.06 17.90
CA PRO A 86 11.78 -2.21 17.66
C PRO A 86 12.62 -2.71 16.48
N LEU A 87 13.10 -1.74 15.69
CA LEU A 87 14.05 -1.89 14.60
C LEU A 87 15.25 -0.98 14.84
N TYR A 88 16.44 -1.45 14.48
CA TYR A 88 17.68 -0.69 14.58
C TYR A 88 18.19 -0.31 13.20
N SER A 89 18.23 0.99 12.91
CA SER A 89 18.88 1.45 11.68
C SER A 89 20.40 1.41 11.83
N THR A 90 21.10 1.10 10.73
CA THR A 90 22.57 1.26 10.63
C THR A 90 23.06 2.67 10.93
N LYS A 91 22.17 3.68 10.87
CA LYS A 91 22.45 5.09 11.21
C LYS A 91 22.12 5.45 12.67
N TYR A 92 22.00 4.46 13.57
CA TYR A 92 21.63 4.63 14.98
C TYR A 92 20.24 5.25 15.23
N LYS A 93 19.37 5.24 14.22
CA LYS A 93 17.98 5.66 14.36
C LYS A 93 17.11 4.52 14.89
N LYS A 94 16.08 4.88 15.65
CA LYS A 94 15.06 3.95 16.16
C LYS A 94 13.80 4.05 15.32
N TYR A 95 13.42 2.92 14.76
CA TYR A 95 12.11 2.74 14.12
C TYR A 95 11.38 1.61 14.83
N TYR A 96 10.08 1.52 14.55
CA TYR A 96 9.23 0.47 15.07
C TYR A 96 8.39 -0.09 13.92
N ALA A 97 8.48 -1.40 13.68
CA ALA A 97 7.47 -2.10 12.90
C ALA A 97 6.18 -2.14 13.72
N ILE A 98 5.09 -1.65 13.12
CA ILE A 98 3.80 -1.51 13.79
C ILE A 98 2.97 -2.75 13.47
N ASN A 99 3.03 -3.73 14.38
CA ASN A 99 2.22 -4.92 14.28
C ASN A 99 0.79 -4.61 14.75
N VAL A 100 -0.08 -4.24 13.80
CA VAL A 100 -1.50 -4.01 14.08
C VAL A 100 -2.18 -5.35 14.39
N VAL A 101 -2.43 -5.58 15.69
CA VAL A 101 -3.10 -6.79 16.22
C VAL A 101 -4.62 -6.67 16.26
N ASN A 102 -5.14 -5.45 16.11
CA ASN A 102 -6.56 -5.19 15.95
C ASN A 102 -7.03 -5.63 14.55
N VAL A 103 -7.58 -6.84 14.44
CA VAL A 103 -8.11 -7.40 13.18
C VAL A 103 -9.63 -7.50 13.27
N LEU A 104 -10.32 -6.86 12.33
CA LEU A 104 -11.77 -6.74 12.34
C LEU A 104 -12.42 -7.52 11.19
N ASP A 105 -13.55 -8.14 11.48
CA ASP A 105 -14.51 -8.61 10.47
C ASP A 105 -15.58 -7.54 10.28
N CYS A 106 -15.29 -6.58 9.42
CA CYS A 106 -16.05 -5.34 9.33
C CYS A 106 -16.43 -4.95 7.89
N ILE A 107 -16.18 -5.81 6.92
CA ILE A 107 -16.54 -5.55 5.53
C ILE A 107 -18.00 -5.90 5.29
N ASP A 108 -18.74 -4.93 4.76
CA ASP A 108 -20.07 -5.16 4.22
C ASP A 108 -19.93 -5.74 2.81
N GLY A 109 -20.09 -7.06 2.70
CA GLY A 109 -19.91 -7.79 1.46
C GLY A 109 -20.96 -7.48 0.39
N GLU A 110 -22.17 -7.08 0.79
CA GLU A 110 -23.27 -6.79 -0.14
C GLU A 110 -23.02 -5.46 -0.86
N ASN A 111 -22.42 -4.50 -0.16
CA ASN A 111 -22.15 -3.16 -0.68
C ASN A 111 -20.69 -2.95 -1.15
N SER A 112 -19.84 -3.96 -1.04
CA SER A 112 -18.45 -3.94 -1.50
C SER A 112 -18.29 -4.49 -2.91
N GLU A 113 -17.39 -3.90 -3.70
CA GLU A 113 -17.05 -4.42 -5.02
C GLU A 113 -15.71 -5.12 -5.00
N VAL A 114 -15.65 -6.35 -5.51
CA VAL A 114 -14.43 -7.17 -5.53
C VAL A 114 -14.02 -7.58 -6.94
N LYS A 115 -12.70 -7.62 -7.18
CA LYS A 115 -12.09 -8.37 -8.28
C LYS A 115 -11.71 -9.74 -7.74
N ARG A 116 -11.98 -10.79 -8.52
CA ARG A 116 -11.75 -12.18 -8.12
C ARG A 116 -10.66 -12.83 -8.96
N TYR A 117 -9.98 -13.81 -8.39
CA TYR A 117 -9.18 -14.76 -9.15
C TYR A 117 -10.09 -15.71 -9.93
N ARG A 118 -9.54 -16.45 -10.91
CA ARG A 118 -10.27 -17.51 -11.62
C ARG A 118 -10.82 -18.59 -10.68
N THR A 119 -10.17 -18.77 -9.52
CA THR A 119 -10.58 -19.70 -8.46
C THR A 119 -11.78 -19.21 -7.64
N GLY A 120 -12.28 -17.99 -7.87
CA GLY A 120 -13.41 -17.39 -7.15
C GLY A 120 -13.03 -16.56 -5.92
N SER A 121 -11.87 -16.82 -5.32
CA SER A 121 -11.37 -16.09 -4.15
C SER A 121 -11.15 -14.59 -4.43
N ILE A 122 -11.40 -13.74 -3.44
CA ILE A 122 -11.25 -12.28 -3.54
C ILE A 122 -9.78 -11.91 -3.75
N MET A 123 -9.48 -11.35 -4.92
CA MET A 123 -8.16 -10.83 -5.29
C MET A 123 -7.92 -9.45 -4.68
N LYS A 124 -8.82 -8.50 -4.94
CA LYS A 124 -8.76 -7.14 -4.40
C LYS A 124 -10.16 -6.54 -4.25
N TYR A 125 -10.32 -5.60 -3.34
CA TYR A 125 -11.49 -4.72 -3.32
C TYR A 125 -11.27 -3.57 -4.30
N LYS A 126 -12.25 -3.33 -5.16
CA LYS A 126 -12.33 -2.13 -6.01
C LYS A 126 -12.97 -0.98 -5.24
N LYS A 127 -14.02 -1.30 -4.47
CA LYS A 127 -14.74 -0.39 -3.58
C LYS A 127 -14.95 -1.11 -2.26
N TYR A 128 -14.64 -0.44 -1.16
CA TYR A 128 -14.94 -0.95 0.17
C TYR A 128 -16.26 -0.40 0.67
N ALA A 129 -17.05 -1.24 1.31
CA ALA A 129 -18.10 -0.85 2.23
C ALA A 129 -17.82 -1.46 3.60
N PHE A 130 -18.08 -0.70 4.66
CA PHE A 130 -17.80 -1.11 6.02
C PHE A 130 -19.07 -1.14 6.86
N VAL A 131 -19.20 -2.16 7.72
CA VAL A 131 -20.23 -2.23 8.75
C VAL A 131 -19.90 -1.19 9.82
N GLN A 132 -20.65 -0.08 9.84
CA GLN A 132 -20.37 1.10 10.66
C GLN A 132 -20.13 0.76 12.15
N GLN A 133 -20.94 -0.12 12.73
CA GLN A 133 -20.83 -0.46 14.15
C GLN A 133 -19.54 -1.21 14.47
N ALA A 134 -19.01 -2.00 13.53
CA ALA A 134 -17.78 -2.76 13.72
C ALA A 134 -16.53 -1.86 13.72
N ILE A 135 -16.57 -0.73 13.01
CA ILE A 135 -15.44 0.20 12.90
C ILE A 135 -15.54 1.43 13.82
N LYS A 136 -16.66 1.59 14.53
CA LYS A 136 -16.86 2.73 15.43
C LYS A 136 -15.83 2.70 16.57
N GLY A 137 -15.09 3.80 16.73
CA GLY A 137 -14.02 3.91 17.73
C GLY A 137 -12.73 3.14 17.39
N GLN A 138 -12.60 2.63 16.17
CA GLN A 138 -11.41 1.93 15.70
C GLN A 138 -10.52 2.89 14.92
N ASP A 139 -9.34 3.21 15.45
CA ASP A 139 -8.46 4.25 14.88
C ASP A 139 -7.34 3.67 14.02
N ILE A 140 -7.02 2.40 14.23
CA ILE A 140 -6.10 1.61 13.43
C ILE A 140 -6.53 0.15 13.50
N PHE A 141 -6.63 -0.52 12.35
CA PHE A 141 -7.02 -1.92 12.26
C PHE A 141 -6.60 -2.57 10.93
N LYS A 142 -6.54 -3.90 10.92
CA LYS A 142 -6.55 -4.73 9.72
C LYS A 142 -7.92 -5.34 9.53
N ILE A 143 -8.18 -5.87 8.34
CA ILE A 143 -9.43 -6.55 8.01
C ILE A 143 -9.20 -8.00 7.64
N VAL A 144 -10.21 -8.83 7.88
CA VAL A 144 -10.42 -10.06 7.11
C VAL A 144 -11.36 -9.78 5.93
N ASP A 145 -11.26 -10.56 4.86
CA ASP A 145 -12.31 -10.50 3.83
C ASP A 145 -13.64 -11.09 4.32
N HIS A 146 -14.73 -10.64 3.72
CA HIS A 146 -16.09 -10.98 4.17
C HIS A 146 -16.50 -12.43 3.86
N GLU A 147 -15.78 -13.14 2.98
CA GLU A 147 -16.15 -14.48 2.52
C GLU A 147 -15.31 -15.57 3.20
N GLU A 148 -14.00 -15.59 2.94
CA GLU A 148 -13.09 -16.64 3.43
C GLU A 148 -12.50 -16.29 4.79
N LYS A 149 -12.81 -15.10 5.31
CA LYS A 149 -12.29 -14.56 6.58
C LYS A 149 -10.76 -14.58 6.61
N LYS A 150 -10.13 -14.44 5.44
CA LYS A 150 -8.67 -14.36 5.32
C LYS A 150 -8.19 -12.94 5.57
N ILE A 151 -7.14 -12.81 6.37
CA ILE A 151 -6.58 -11.50 6.68
C ILE A 151 -5.93 -10.84 5.46
N LYS A 152 -6.23 -9.55 5.25
CA LYS A 152 -5.54 -8.70 4.26
C LYS A 152 -4.28 -8.11 4.90
N LYS A 153 -3.23 -8.93 4.96
CA LYS A 153 -2.00 -8.67 5.73
C LYS A 153 -1.30 -7.33 5.45
N THR A 154 -1.34 -6.83 4.21
CA THR A 154 -0.63 -5.61 3.79
C THR A 154 -1.45 -4.33 3.96
N SER A 155 -2.75 -4.45 4.23
CA SER A 155 -3.64 -3.30 4.28
C SER A 155 -3.93 -2.93 5.73
N VAL A 156 -3.59 -1.70 6.11
CA VAL A 156 -3.93 -1.09 7.39
C VAL A 156 -4.90 0.06 7.12
N PHE A 157 -5.96 0.11 7.92
CA PHE A 157 -7.00 1.12 7.83
C PHE A 157 -7.01 1.96 9.09
N VAL A 158 -7.33 3.24 8.93
CA VAL A 158 -7.31 4.22 10.00
C VAL A 158 -8.52 5.15 9.93
N SER A 159 -8.88 5.72 11.08
CA SER A 159 -9.97 6.69 11.22
C SER A 159 -9.56 8.10 10.78
N ASP A 160 -10.55 8.98 10.62
CA ASP A 160 -10.34 10.43 10.50
C ASP A 160 -9.49 10.98 11.66
N LEU A 161 -9.69 10.50 12.88
CA LEU A 161 -8.96 10.96 14.06
C LEU A 161 -7.46 10.68 13.92
N PHE A 162 -7.10 9.47 13.50
CA PHE A 162 -5.70 9.09 13.25
C PHE A 162 -5.08 9.95 12.15
N ARG A 163 -5.76 10.05 10.99
CA ARG A 163 -5.28 10.86 9.86
C ARG A 163 -5.05 12.31 10.28
N ASN A 164 -6.02 12.92 10.95
CA ASN A 164 -5.93 14.32 11.36
C ASN A 164 -4.84 14.54 12.41
N LYS A 165 -4.61 13.57 13.31
CA LYS A 165 -3.50 13.63 14.28
C LYS A 165 -2.14 13.63 13.57
N VAL A 166 -1.97 12.83 12.51
CA VAL A 166 -0.76 12.83 11.67
C VAL A 166 -0.57 14.18 10.97
N LEU A 167 -1.61 14.68 10.28
CA LEU A 167 -1.51 15.93 9.54
C LEU A 167 -1.21 17.13 10.44
N ASN A 168 -1.91 17.24 11.57
CA ASN A 168 -1.77 18.36 12.50
C ASN A 168 -0.45 18.36 13.28
N SER A 169 0.24 17.23 13.35
CA SER A 169 1.53 17.11 14.04
C SER A 169 2.73 17.33 13.11
N GLY A 170 2.50 17.50 11.81
CA GLY A 170 3.56 17.68 10.82
C GLY A 170 4.47 16.45 10.68
N LEU A 171 3.95 15.25 10.97
CA LEU A 171 4.66 14.00 10.69
C LEU A 171 4.82 13.81 9.18
N LYS A 172 6.00 13.34 8.77
CA LYS A 172 6.37 13.21 7.35
C LYS A 172 6.29 11.77 6.88
N GLY A 173 6.09 11.57 5.57
CA GLY A 173 6.10 10.24 4.96
C GLY A 173 4.78 9.50 5.00
N PHE A 174 3.73 10.05 5.61
CA PHE A 174 2.41 9.45 5.63
C PHE A 174 1.60 9.84 4.39
N ASP A 175 0.80 8.89 3.89
CA ASP A 175 -0.20 9.10 2.87
C ASP A 175 -1.50 8.34 3.21
N PHE A 176 -2.62 8.83 2.68
CA PHE A 176 -3.95 8.34 3.04
C PHE A 176 -4.86 8.26 1.81
N ILE A 177 -5.37 7.07 1.54
CA ILE A 177 -6.34 6.84 0.47
C ILE A 177 -7.72 6.74 1.10
N GLU A 178 -8.65 7.65 0.75
CA GLU A 178 -10.05 7.52 1.16
C GLU A 178 -10.61 6.25 0.52
N VAL A 179 -11.08 5.32 1.34
CA VAL A 179 -11.65 4.05 0.84
C VAL A 179 -13.14 3.92 1.14
N TRP A 180 -13.67 4.73 2.05
CA TRP A 180 -15.07 4.74 2.41
C TRP A 180 -15.48 5.99 3.17
N ASP A 181 -16.69 6.47 2.92
CA ASP A 181 -17.35 7.57 3.62
C ASP A 181 -18.78 7.17 3.97
N PHE A 182 -19.10 7.16 5.27
CA PHE A 182 -20.42 6.84 5.78
C PHE A 182 -21.51 7.79 5.26
N GLU A 183 -21.21 9.09 5.15
CA GLU A 183 -22.22 10.08 4.76
C GLU A 183 -22.65 9.87 3.31
N LYS A 184 -21.68 9.66 2.41
CA LYS A 184 -21.94 9.30 1.00
C LYS A 184 -22.66 7.95 0.87
N ALA A 185 -22.26 6.96 1.67
CA ALA A 185 -22.90 5.65 1.65
C ALA A 185 -24.36 5.71 2.11
N ALA A 186 -24.70 6.58 3.06
CA ALA A 186 -26.06 6.72 3.58
C ALA A 186 -27.01 7.48 2.64
N THR A 187 -26.50 8.41 1.83
CA THR A 187 -27.31 9.20 0.89
C THR A 187 -27.51 8.51 -0.46
N GLY A 188 -26.85 7.38 -0.72
CA GLY A 188 -26.91 6.70 -2.01
C GLY A 188 -26.26 7.49 -3.14
N GLU A 189 -25.43 8.48 -2.81
CA GLU A 189 -24.64 9.21 -3.79
C GLU A 189 -23.56 8.27 -4.35
N GLU A 190 -23.83 7.71 -5.52
CA GLU A 190 -22.79 7.09 -6.34
C GLU A 190 -21.76 8.17 -6.68
N GLU A 191 -20.53 8.01 -6.20
CA GLU A 191 -19.41 8.73 -6.80
C GLU A 191 -19.28 8.27 -8.25
N GLY A 192 -19.77 9.12 -9.16
CA GLY A 192 -19.06 9.33 -10.39
C GLY A 192 -17.62 9.68 -10.02
N LEU A 193 -16.69 8.79 -10.35
CA LEU A 193 -15.25 9.01 -10.26
C LEU A 193 -14.93 10.48 -10.56
N ASN A 194 -14.47 11.24 -9.57
CA ASN A 194 -13.96 12.58 -9.82
C ASN A 194 -12.54 12.44 -10.41
N PRO A 195 -12.31 12.68 -11.71
CA PRO A 195 -11.01 12.47 -12.35
C PRO A 195 -10.02 13.61 -12.07
N TYR A 196 -10.37 14.61 -11.26
CA TYR A 196 -9.59 15.83 -11.13
C TYR A 196 -9.15 16.13 -9.69
N LEU A 197 -8.08 15.46 -9.29
CA LEU A 197 -6.94 16.12 -8.65
C LEU A 197 -5.67 15.68 -9.38
N VAL A 198 -5.61 16.04 -10.67
CA VAL A 198 -4.37 16.03 -11.43
C VAL A 198 -3.71 17.38 -11.18
N ASP A 199 -2.62 17.36 -10.44
CA ASP A 199 -1.63 18.42 -10.44
C ASP A 199 -1.18 18.63 -11.90
N THR A 200 -1.63 19.72 -12.51
CA THR A 200 -1.38 20.06 -13.91
C THR A 200 0.06 20.54 -14.07
N SER A 201 1.00 19.60 -14.17
CA SER A 201 2.34 19.88 -14.69
C SER A 201 3.05 18.72 -15.41
N PHE A 202 2.43 17.55 -15.57
CA PHE A 202 3.01 16.44 -16.36
C PHE A 202 1.94 15.77 -17.23
N GLY A 203 2.23 15.54 -18.53
CA GLY A 203 1.28 15.02 -19.53
C GLY A 203 0.56 13.72 -19.13
N THR A 204 -0.54 13.40 -19.84
CA THR A 204 -1.48 12.31 -19.52
C THR A 204 -0.74 11.02 -19.11
N THR A 205 -0.96 10.60 -17.87
CA THR A 205 -0.43 9.35 -17.34
C THR A 205 -1.55 8.36 -17.07
N TYR A 206 -1.23 7.08 -17.16
CA TYR A 206 -2.14 5.97 -17.02
C TYR A 206 -1.68 5.07 -15.86
N THR A 207 -2.64 4.52 -15.13
CA THR A 207 -2.40 3.42 -14.20
C THR A 207 -1.98 2.16 -14.95
N PHE A 208 -1.39 1.18 -14.26
CA PHE A 208 -1.04 -0.10 -14.89
C PHE A 208 -2.22 -0.78 -15.60
N GLU A 209 -3.43 -0.67 -15.03
CA GLU A 209 -4.63 -1.31 -15.57
C GLU A 209 -5.07 -0.62 -16.87
N GLU A 210 -5.13 0.71 -16.88
CA GLU A 210 -5.41 1.50 -18.09
C GLU A 210 -4.32 1.31 -19.15
N ALA A 211 -3.06 1.29 -18.72
CA ALA A 211 -1.94 1.17 -19.62
C ALA A 211 -1.87 -0.24 -20.24
N SER A 212 -2.14 -1.29 -19.46
CA SER A 212 -2.30 -2.65 -19.96
C SER A 212 -3.47 -2.77 -20.93
N ASP A 213 -4.59 -2.09 -20.67
CA ASP A 213 -5.72 -2.02 -21.61
C ASP A 213 -5.34 -1.34 -22.92
N LEU A 214 -4.61 -0.22 -22.87
CA LEU A 214 -4.09 0.46 -24.06
C LEU A 214 -3.13 -0.42 -24.86
N VAL A 215 -2.31 -1.24 -24.20
CA VAL A 215 -1.42 -2.20 -24.85
C VAL A 215 -2.23 -3.32 -25.51
N MET A 216 -3.09 -3.99 -24.77
CA MET A 216 -3.78 -5.21 -25.22
C MET A 216 -4.89 -4.93 -26.24
N ASN A 217 -5.65 -3.84 -26.05
CA ASN A 217 -6.84 -3.56 -26.85
C ASN A 217 -6.61 -2.47 -27.90
N LYS A 218 -5.60 -1.61 -27.72
CA LYS A 218 -5.31 -0.50 -28.64
C LYS A 218 -3.91 -0.56 -29.28
N ASN A 219 -3.16 -1.64 -29.03
CA ASN A 219 -1.83 -1.89 -29.57
C ASN A 219 -0.87 -0.68 -29.39
N LYS A 220 -0.91 -0.06 -28.21
CA LYS A 220 -0.02 1.05 -27.85
C LYS A 220 1.20 0.54 -27.10
N THR A 221 2.35 1.16 -27.35
CA THR A 221 3.52 1.01 -26.49
C THR A 221 3.46 2.05 -25.40
N ILE A 222 3.75 1.64 -24.18
CA ILE A 222 3.73 2.51 -23.01
C ILE A 222 5.03 2.38 -22.24
N ALA A 223 5.46 3.43 -21.55
CA ALA A 223 6.66 3.41 -20.72
C ALA A 223 6.51 4.23 -19.45
N CYS A 224 7.27 3.83 -18.43
CA CYS A 224 7.45 4.54 -17.18
C CYS A 224 8.90 4.34 -16.72
N ASP A 225 9.68 5.42 -16.71
CA ASP A 225 11.10 5.39 -16.35
C ASP A 225 11.88 4.35 -17.18
N LYS A 226 12.52 3.36 -16.54
CA LYS A 226 13.26 2.28 -17.20
C LYS A 226 12.40 1.11 -17.69
N TRP A 227 11.08 1.20 -17.58
CA TRP A 227 10.17 0.11 -17.95
C TRP A 227 9.29 0.48 -19.12
N ALA A 228 9.02 -0.48 -19.99
CA ALA A 228 8.05 -0.35 -21.06
C ALA A 228 7.14 -1.58 -21.13
N MET A 229 5.96 -1.41 -21.71
CA MET A 229 5.07 -2.52 -22.06
C MET A 229 4.59 -2.39 -23.49
N ARG A 230 4.45 -3.52 -24.16
CA ARG A 230 3.94 -3.63 -25.52
C ARG A 230 3.24 -4.97 -25.72
N MET A 231 2.54 -5.11 -26.84
CA MET A 231 2.00 -6.38 -27.30
C MET A 231 3.00 -7.03 -28.26
N ASP A 232 3.22 -8.34 -28.13
CA ASP A 232 4.03 -9.12 -29.06
C ASP A 232 3.22 -9.67 -30.25
N GLU A 233 3.89 -10.37 -31.16
CA GLU A 233 3.28 -10.95 -32.36
C GLU A 233 2.21 -12.03 -32.04
N ASN A 234 2.27 -12.63 -30.84
CA ASN A 234 1.32 -13.63 -30.36
C ASN A 234 0.15 -13.00 -29.58
N LYS A 235 0.07 -11.67 -29.52
CA LYS A 235 -0.91 -10.89 -28.73
C LYS A 235 -0.76 -11.06 -27.22
N GLU A 236 0.45 -11.33 -26.75
CA GLU A 236 0.78 -11.37 -25.33
C GLU A 236 1.46 -10.06 -24.89
N LEU A 237 1.23 -9.67 -23.63
CA LEU A 237 1.84 -8.48 -23.07
C LEU A 237 3.30 -8.75 -22.69
N GLN A 238 4.22 -7.99 -23.27
CA GLN A 238 5.64 -8.01 -22.95
C GLN A 238 6.01 -6.83 -22.06
N VAL A 239 7.01 -7.06 -21.20
CA VAL A 239 7.63 -6.04 -20.36
C VAL A 239 9.07 -5.85 -20.81
N GLY A 240 9.43 -4.61 -21.10
CA GLY A 240 10.78 -4.20 -21.50
C GLY A 240 11.49 -3.49 -20.37
N GLN A 241 12.76 -3.82 -20.14
CA GLN A 241 13.65 -3.04 -19.26
C GLN A 241 14.68 -2.28 -20.11
N LEU A 242 14.77 -0.96 -19.92
CA LEU A 242 15.70 -0.08 -20.61
C LEU A 242 17.15 -0.42 -20.23
N GLN A 243 17.99 -0.57 -21.24
CA GLN A 243 19.42 -0.86 -21.15
C GLN A 243 20.25 0.43 -21.29
N GLU A 244 21.54 0.36 -20.97
CA GLU A 244 22.46 1.53 -21.06
C GLU A 244 22.63 2.06 -22.49
N ASP A 245 22.46 1.21 -23.50
CA ASP A 245 22.53 1.57 -24.92
C ASP A 245 21.23 2.20 -25.46
N GLY A 246 20.23 2.38 -24.59
CA GLY A 246 18.92 2.94 -24.93
C GLY A 246 17.94 1.92 -25.55
N SER A 247 18.33 0.65 -25.69
CA SER A 247 17.44 -0.42 -26.13
C SER A 247 16.60 -0.98 -24.97
N TYR A 248 15.53 -1.72 -25.30
CA TYR A 248 14.73 -2.44 -24.30
C TYR A 248 14.97 -3.94 -24.42
N LEU A 249 15.28 -4.58 -23.29
CA LEU A 249 15.25 -6.04 -23.16
C LEU A 249 13.82 -6.48 -22.85
N TRP A 250 13.16 -7.08 -23.84
CA TRP A 250 11.77 -7.52 -23.74
C TRP A 250 11.67 -8.95 -23.18
N LEU A 251 10.79 -9.14 -22.21
CA LEU A 251 10.54 -10.40 -21.53
C LEU A 251 9.03 -10.70 -21.55
N ASN A 252 8.66 -11.99 -21.62
CA ASN A 252 7.29 -12.46 -21.38
C ASN A 252 7.15 -12.75 -19.88
N PRO A 253 6.47 -11.88 -19.11
CA PRO A 253 6.40 -12.04 -17.67
C PRO A 253 5.43 -13.16 -17.29
N ILE A 254 5.95 -14.17 -16.59
CA ILE A 254 5.13 -15.12 -15.81
C ILE A 254 4.57 -14.49 -14.52
N TYR A 255 5.08 -13.32 -14.15
CA TYR A 255 4.63 -12.52 -13.01
C TYR A 255 4.93 -11.04 -13.24
N TYR A 256 3.99 -10.16 -12.88
CA TYR A 256 4.19 -8.71 -12.94
C TYR A 256 4.68 -8.19 -11.59
N PRO A 257 5.85 -7.53 -11.53
CA PRO A 257 6.31 -6.88 -10.32
C PRO A 257 5.24 -5.94 -9.74
N PRO A 258 4.91 -6.02 -8.43
CA PRO A 258 3.88 -5.18 -7.82
C PRO A 258 4.11 -3.68 -7.96
N ILE A 259 5.37 -3.28 -8.18
CA ILE A 259 5.76 -1.89 -8.43
C ILE A 259 5.07 -1.30 -9.68
N PHE A 260 4.75 -2.12 -10.68
CA PHE A 260 4.09 -1.67 -11.89
C PHE A 260 2.69 -1.11 -11.64
N LEU A 261 1.97 -1.67 -10.66
CA LEU A 261 0.64 -1.20 -10.25
C LEU A 261 0.67 0.24 -9.70
N ARG A 262 1.84 0.70 -9.25
CA ARG A 262 2.05 2.03 -8.66
C ARG A 262 2.68 3.01 -9.64
N MET A 263 3.17 2.54 -10.78
CA MET A 263 3.78 3.36 -11.83
C MET A 263 2.73 4.15 -12.61
N LYS A 264 3.16 5.33 -13.08
CA LYS A 264 2.39 6.22 -13.95
C LYS A 264 2.92 6.11 -15.37
N TRP A 265 2.25 5.28 -16.16
CA TRP A 265 2.64 4.92 -17.51
C TRP A 265 2.26 6.01 -18.51
N LYS A 266 3.09 6.22 -19.51
CA LYS A 266 2.85 7.17 -20.61
C LYS A 266 2.88 6.42 -21.92
N VAL A 267 2.02 6.82 -22.86
CA VAL A 267 2.10 6.31 -24.23
C VAL A 267 3.37 6.87 -24.87
N LEU A 268 4.17 5.99 -25.49
CA LEU A 268 5.31 6.36 -26.32
C LEU A 268 4.86 6.72 -27.75
#